data_AF-A0A420HYX8-F1
#
_entry.id   AF-A0A420HYX8-F1
#
_cell.length_a   1.000
_cell.length_b   1.000
_cell.length_c   1.000
_cell.angle_alpha   90.00
_cell.angle_beta   90.00
_cell.angle_gamma   90.00
#
_symmetry.space_group_name_H-M   'P 1'
#
loop_
_entity.id
_entity.type
_entity.pdbx_description
1 polymer ?
#
loop_
_entity_poly.entity_id
_entity_poly.type
_entity_poly.pdbx_seq_one_letter_code
_entity_poly.pdbx_strand_id
1 'polypeptide(L)'
;MDKEMKVKGLGTKLYDASQFVEVDFYLPTTKEIIAHFLREIHIVDNLDARILLGIDIALPEGWIIDLDSQLLTLPFCAGIQAHIVTIKRDKECKISVFSASKCVIPSQSRSFVAVASSKGESLSIPPRDLIYEPIQQQSCTTFAHLVSGECKTIMMTNSSGKNVTISRCQPLGNLIDFDAQVMTVMEEIEVSHLT
;
A
#
# COMPACT_ATOMS: atom_id res chain seq x y z
N MET A 1 8.99 24.51 -19.23
CA MET A 1 9.58 24.98 -17.96
C MET A 1 8.72 24.34 -16.90
N ASP A 2 9.12 23.16 -16.43
CA ASP A 2 8.29 22.41 -15.49
C ASP A 2 8.25 23.16 -14.17
N LYS A 3 7.04 23.45 -13.71
CA LYS A 3 6.81 24.20 -12.49
C LYS A 3 7.21 23.27 -11.34
N GLU A 4 8.29 23.60 -10.63
CA GLU A 4 8.65 22.90 -9.40
C GLU A 4 7.44 22.94 -8.45
N MET A 5 6.91 21.77 -8.13
CA MET A 5 5.78 21.60 -7.23
C MET A 5 6.30 21.14 -5.88
N LYS A 6 5.98 21.91 -4.84
CA LYS A 6 6.36 21.59 -3.46
C LYS A 6 5.16 20.98 -2.74
N VAL A 7 5.34 19.80 -2.15
CA VAL A 7 4.32 19.13 -1.34
C VAL A 7 4.76 19.10 0.12
N LYS A 8 3.82 19.32 1.03
CA LYS A 8 4.09 19.27 2.47
C LYS A 8 4.02 17.82 2.94
N GLY A 9 5.09 17.33 3.59
CA GLY A 9 5.07 16.04 4.27
C GLY A 9 4.81 16.22 5.77
N LEU A 10 5.20 15.22 6.58
CA LEU A 10 5.09 15.30 8.04
C LEU A 10 5.86 16.51 8.61
N GLY A 11 5.25 17.25 9.52
CA GLY A 11 5.81 18.46 10.12
C GLY A 11 5.69 19.70 9.22
N THR A 12 6.73 20.52 9.20
CA THR A 12 6.85 21.70 8.34
C THR A 12 7.69 21.44 7.09
N LYS A 13 8.08 20.19 6.85
CA LYS A 13 9.01 19.83 5.78
C LYS A 13 8.29 19.81 4.44
N LEU A 14 8.85 20.55 3.49
CA LEU A 14 8.41 20.58 2.10
C LEU A 14 9.32 19.65 1.27
N TYR A 15 8.72 18.99 0.30
CA TYR A 15 9.38 18.07 -0.60
C TYR A 15 9.11 18.47 -2.05
N ASP A 16 10.08 18.21 -2.91
CA ASP A 16 9.89 18.32 -4.34
C ASP A 16 9.08 17.12 -4.86
N ALA A 17 8.01 17.43 -5.58
CA ALA A 17 7.23 16.46 -6.33
C ALA A 17 7.31 16.82 -7.81
N SER A 18 7.85 15.89 -8.61
CA SER A 18 7.95 16.06 -10.07
C SER A 18 6.83 15.33 -10.81
N GLN A 19 6.12 14.43 -10.12
CA GLN A 19 5.10 13.56 -10.69
C GLN A 19 3.92 13.41 -9.73
N PHE A 20 2.74 13.18 -10.28
CA PHE A 20 1.53 12.83 -9.55
C PHE A 20 0.74 11.76 -10.31
N VAL A 21 -0.16 11.09 -9.60
CA VAL A 21 -1.14 10.16 -10.16
C VAL A 21 -2.49 10.42 -9.52
N GLU A 22 -3.55 10.42 -10.31
CA GLU A 22 -4.92 10.41 -9.79
C GLU A 22 -5.35 8.96 -9.57
N VAL A 23 -5.85 8.66 -8.37
CA VAL A 23 -6.29 7.32 -7.97
C VAL A 23 -7.76 7.36 -7.57
N ASP A 24 -8.53 6.49 -8.20
CA ASP A 24 -9.91 6.20 -7.84
C ASP A 24 -9.99 5.24 -6.65
N PHE A 25 -10.75 5.62 -5.63
CA PHE A 25 -11.08 4.76 -4.50
C PHE A 25 -12.56 4.40 -4.54
N TYR A 26 -12.86 3.12 -4.37
CA TYR A 26 -14.21 2.59 -4.34
C TYR A 26 -14.44 1.88 -3.01
N LEU A 27 -15.41 2.36 -2.23
CA LEU A 27 -15.78 1.75 -0.96
C LEU A 27 -17.19 1.16 -1.05
N PRO A 28 -17.36 -0.17 -0.87
CA PRO A 28 -18.67 -0.78 -0.77
C PRO A 28 -19.36 -0.33 0.51
N THR A 29 -20.67 -0.10 0.43
CA THR A 29 -21.45 0.49 1.53
C THR A 29 -22.54 -0.47 1.99
N THR A 30 -23.13 -0.18 3.14
CA THR A 30 -24.22 -0.99 3.71
C THR A 30 -25.50 -0.99 2.87
N LYS A 31 -25.63 -0.06 1.90
CA LYS A 31 -26.83 0.11 1.06
C LYS A 31 -26.65 -0.41 -0.37
N GLU A 32 -25.66 -1.26 -0.63
CA GLU A 32 -25.30 -1.75 -1.98
C GLU A 32 -24.92 -0.64 -2.97
N ILE A 33 -24.69 0.58 -2.47
CA ILE A 33 -24.13 1.71 -3.23
C ILE A 33 -22.60 1.65 -3.07
N ILE A 34 -21.85 2.11 -4.07
CA ILE A 34 -20.39 2.24 -3.99
C ILE A 34 -20.07 3.73 -3.79
N ALA A 35 -19.39 4.08 -2.70
CA ALA A 35 -18.80 5.40 -2.56
C ALA A 35 -17.55 5.50 -3.43
N HIS A 36 -17.43 6.57 -4.20
CA HIS A 36 -16.30 6.84 -5.07
C HIS A 36 -15.67 8.18 -4.71
N PHE A 37 -14.35 8.20 -4.56
CA PHE A 37 -13.59 9.44 -4.44
C PHE A 37 -12.28 9.37 -5.23
N LEU A 38 -11.89 10.52 -5.78
CA LEU A 38 -10.67 10.69 -6.56
C LEU A 38 -9.62 11.40 -5.70
N ARG A 39 -8.37 10.95 -5.77
CA ARG A 39 -7.24 11.63 -5.12
C ARG A 39 -6.06 11.80 -6.03
N GLU A 40 -5.50 12.99 -6.02
CA GLU A 40 -4.17 13.24 -6.52
C GLU A 40 -3.14 12.78 -5.47
N ILE A 41 -2.24 11.88 -5.89
CA ILE A 41 -1.14 11.34 -5.07
C ILE A 41 0.16 11.78 -5.72
N HIS A 42 0.98 12.52 -4.98
CA HIS A 42 2.27 12.99 -5.44
C HIS A 42 3.38 11.98 -5.18
N ILE A 43 4.24 11.78 -6.18
CA ILE A 43 5.45 10.95 -6.07
C ILE A 43 6.60 11.86 -5.67
N VAL A 44 7.19 11.57 -4.52
CA VAL A 44 8.26 12.38 -3.92
C VAL A 44 9.56 11.59 -3.94
N ASP A 45 10.62 12.23 -4.44
CA ASP A 45 11.96 11.62 -4.48
C ASP A 45 12.61 11.56 -3.09
N ASN A 46 13.34 10.47 -2.82
CA ASN A 46 14.13 10.26 -1.59
C ASN A 46 13.35 10.42 -0.28
N LEU A 47 12.04 10.18 -0.31
CA LEU A 47 11.27 9.98 0.90
C LEU A 47 11.55 8.58 1.41
N ASP A 48 12.02 8.47 2.66
CA ASP A 48 12.09 7.16 3.33
C ASP A 48 10.69 6.54 3.30
N ALA A 49 10.52 5.50 2.47
CA ALA A 49 9.26 4.84 2.17
C ALA A 49 8.76 3.99 3.35
N ARG A 50 8.65 4.60 4.53
CA ARG A 50 8.11 3.99 5.74
C ARG A 50 6.66 4.40 5.99
N ILE A 51 6.13 5.30 5.17
CA ILE A 51 4.82 5.90 5.38
C ILE A 51 4.19 6.00 3.99
N LEU A 52 3.09 5.28 3.80
CA LEU A 52 2.06 5.71 2.84
C LEU A 52 1.67 7.12 3.28
N LEU A 53 2.32 8.13 2.70
CA LEU A 53 2.07 9.53 3.02
C LEU A 53 0.59 9.82 2.80
N GLY A 54 -0.09 10.13 3.90
CA GLY A 54 -0.96 11.29 3.95
C GLY A 54 -2.10 11.31 2.97
N ILE A 55 -2.97 10.30 3.01
CA ILE A 55 -4.39 10.56 2.75
C ILE A 55 -5.07 10.60 4.13
N ASP A 56 -4.61 11.49 5.02
CA ASP A 56 -5.43 11.86 6.19
C ASP A 56 -6.53 12.79 5.73
N ILE A 57 -7.47 12.20 5.00
CA ILE A 57 -8.69 12.85 4.53
C ILE A 57 -9.81 12.68 5.54
N ALA A 58 -9.61 11.86 6.57
CA ALA A 58 -10.66 11.57 7.53
C ALA A 58 -11.14 12.86 8.19
N LEU A 59 -10.23 13.73 8.64
CA LEU A 59 -10.60 15.00 9.24
C LEU A 59 -11.17 16.01 8.22
N PRO A 60 -10.48 16.34 7.09
CA PRO A 60 -11.03 17.26 6.08
C PRO A 60 -12.38 16.82 5.49
N GLU A 61 -12.60 15.51 5.36
CA GLU A 61 -13.86 14.98 4.85
C GLU A 61 -14.90 14.68 5.94
N GLY A 62 -14.59 15.01 7.20
CA GLY A 62 -15.49 14.82 8.34
C GLY A 62 -15.87 13.37 8.60
N TRP A 63 -15.01 12.41 8.27
CA TRP A 63 -15.27 10.98 8.52
C TRP A 63 -15.53 10.75 10.00
N ILE A 64 -16.60 10.03 10.30
CA ILE A 64 -16.99 9.68 11.67
C ILE A 64 -16.73 8.19 11.86
N ILE A 65 -15.75 7.87 12.70
CA ILE A 65 -15.39 6.49 13.05
C ILE A 65 -16.03 6.17 14.40
N ASP A 66 -17.10 5.39 14.39
CA ASP A 66 -17.75 4.86 15.58
C ASP A 66 -17.31 3.40 15.81
N LEU A 67 -16.43 3.21 16.78
CA LEU A 67 -15.88 1.90 17.12
C LEU A 67 -16.87 1.02 17.89
N ASP A 68 -17.82 1.62 18.61
CA ASP A 68 -18.81 0.88 19.40
C ASP A 68 -19.86 0.27 18.48
N SER A 69 -20.33 1.04 17.49
CA SER A 69 -21.27 0.54 16.48
C SER A 69 -20.59 -0.13 15.27
N GLN A 70 -19.25 -0.11 15.20
CA GLN A 70 -18.49 -0.67 14.07
C GLN A 70 -18.89 -0.04 12.72
N LEU A 71 -19.04 1.28 12.71
CA LEU A 71 -19.44 2.06 11.53
C LEU A 71 -18.48 3.21 11.24
N LEU A 72 -18.10 3.32 9.96
CA LEU A 72 -17.50 4.51 9.37
C LEU A 72 -18.61 5.27 8.62
N THR A 73 -18.84 6.54 8.97
CA THR A 73 -19.72 7.43 8.22
C THR A 73 -18.90 8.43 7.41
N LEU A 74 -19.29 8.63 6.16
CA LEU A 74 -18.68 9.55 5.20
C LEU A 74 -19.69 10.69 4.90
N PRO A 75 -19.71 11.79 5.67
CA PRO A 75 -20.76 12.80 5.56
C PRO A 75 -20.84 13.45 4.18
N PHE A 76 -19.69 13.81 3.59
CA PHE A 76 -19.66 14.43 2.27
C PHE A 76 -19.95 13.47 1.12
N CYS A 77 -19.92 12.15 1.37
CA CYS A 77 -20.42 11.14 0.45
C CYS A 77 -21.90 10.81 0.74
N ALA A 78 -22.76 11.82 0.81
CA ALA A 78 -24.20 11.68 1.10
C ALA A 78 -24.52 10.93 2.42
N GLY A 79 -23.64 11.02 3.42
CA GLY A 79 -23.80 10.32 4.70
C GLY A 79 -23.74 8.79 4.58
N ILE A 80 -23.05 8.27 3.57
CA ILE A 80 -22.83 6.84 3.39
C ILE A 80 -22.17 6.22 4.63
N GLN A 81 -22.56 4.99 4.94
CA GLN A 81 -21.99 4.20 6.03
C GLN A 81 -21.35 2.93 5.51
N ALA A 82 -20.18 2.59 6.05
CA ALA A 82 -19.47 1.35 5.81
C ALA A 82 -19.24 0.64 7.16
N HIS A 83 -19.40 -0.68 7.18
CA HIS A 83 -19.00 -1.47 8.35
C HIS A 83 -17.48 -1.51 8.46
N ILE A 84 -16.99 -1.27 9.66
CA ILE A 84 -15.57 -1.40 10.01
C ILE A 84 -15.40 -2.50 11.03
N VAL A 85 -14.26 -3.18 11.02
CA VAL A 85 -13.96 -4.21 12.01
C VAL A 85 -12.73 -3.80 12.79
N THR A 86 -12.86 -3.74 14.11
CA THR A 86 -11.72 -3.51 15.00
C THR A 86 -11.06 -4.84 15.31
N ILE A 87 -9.91 -5.08 14.71
CA ILE A 87 -9.12 -6.31 14.94
C ILE A 87 -8.00 -5.97 15.91
N LYS A 88 -7.96 -6.65 17.06
CA LYS A 88 -6.82 -6.55 17.98
C LYS A 88 -5.57 -7.01 17.24
N ARG A 89 -4.50 -6.21 17.26
CA ARG A 89 -3.19 -6.67 16.79
C ARG A 89 -2.74 -7.84 17.66
N ASP A 90 -2.60 -9.00 17.04
CA ASP A 90 -1.88 -10.14 17.60
C ASP A 90 -0.37 -9.84 17.62
N LYS A 91 0.44 -10.83 18.02
CA LYS A 91 1.89 -10.76 17.85
C LYS A 91 2.26 -10.33 16.42
N GLU A 92 3.37 -9.60 16.34
CA GLU A 92 4.01 -9.21 15.10
C GLU A 92 4.12 -10.43 14.15
N CYS A 93 3.58 -10.26 12.95
CA CYS A 93 3.54 -11.26 11.91
C CYS A 93 4.66 -10.98 10.91
N LYS A 94 5.49 -11.99 10.69
CA LYS A 94 6.51 -12.01 9.65
C LYS A 94 6.44 -13.32 8.89
N ILE A 95 5.94 -13.28 7.66
CA ILE A 95 5.78 -14.46 6.80
C ILE A 95 6.81 -14.36 5.68
N SER A 96 7.81 -15.24 5.65
CA SER A 96 8.78 -15.25 4.55
C SER A 96 8.17 -15.82 3.27
N VAL A 97 8.43 -15.12 2.16
CA VAL A 97 7.86 -15.40 0.84
C VAL A 97 8.94 -15.96 -0.08
N PHE A 98 8.66 -17.11 -0.70
CA PHE A 98 9.54 -17.79 -1.63
C PHE A 98 8.85 -18.02 -2.97
N SER A 99 9.62 -18.20 -4.04
CA SER A 99 9.08 -18.66 -5.32
C SER A 99 8.59 -20.12 -5.21
N ALA A 100 7.35 -20.37 -5.63
CA ALA A 100 6.74 -21.70 -5.59
C ALA A 100 7.36 -22.65 -6.63
N SER A 101 7.79 -22.10 -7.78
CA SER A 101 8.30 -22.85 -8.92
C SER A 101 9.42 -22.08 -9.63
N LYS A 102 10.17 -22.79 -10.48
CA LYS A 102 11.14 -22.15 -11.37
C LYS A 102 10.38 -21.34 -12.42
N CYS A 103 10.76 -20.09 -12.60
CA CYS A 103 10.16 -19.18 -13.59
C CYS A 103 11.26 -18.44 -14.35
N VAL A 104 11.00 -18.11 -15.61
CA VAL A 104 11.86 -17.24 -16.42
C VAL A 104 11.11 -15.95 -16.68
N ILE A 105 11.71 -14.83 -16.29
CA ILE A 105 11.21 -13.49 -16.58
C ILE A 105 11.97 -12.99 -17.81
N PRO A 106 11.30 -12.78 -18.95
CA PRO A 106 11.95 -12.28 -20.16
C PRO A 106 12.66 -10.94 -19.97
N SER A 107 13.62 -10.65 -20.84
CA SER A 107 14.26 -9.34 -20.94
C SER A 107 13.22 -8.22 -21.12
N GLN A 108 13.40 -7.09 -20.45
CA GLN A 108 12.55 -5.89 -20.57
C GLN A 108 11.04 -6.17 -20.36
N SER A 109 10.68 -7.04 -19.42
CA SER A 109 9.29 -7.43 -19.22
C SER A 109 8.88 -7.50 -17.74
N ARG A 110 7.57 -7.64 -17.52
CA ARG A 110 6.98 -7.96 -16.21
C ARG A 110 6.41 -9.37 -16.22
N SER A 111 6.45 -10.05 -15.08
CA SER A 111 5.84 -11.38 -14.94
C SER A 111 5.35 -11.60 -13.52
N PHE A 112 4.28 -12.37 -13.39
CA PHE A 112 3.79 -12.84 -12.10
C PHE A 112 4.51 -14.12 -11.72
N VAL A 113 5.23 -14.08 -10.59
CA VAL A 113 5.92 -15.24 -10.04
C VAL A 113 5.05 -15.83 -8.95
N ALA A 114 4.71 -17.11 -9.09
CA ALA A 114 3.96 -17.85 -8.08
C ALA A 114 4.76 -17.94 -6.78
N VAL A 115 4.09 -17.75 -5.64
CA VAL A 115 4.73 -17.72 -4.33
C VAL A 115 4.22 -18.80 -3.38
N ALA A 116 5.07 -19.17 -2.43
CA ALA A 116 4.82 -20.19 -1.42
C ALA A 116 5.61 -19.90 -0.14
N SER A 117 5.27 -20.64 0.92
CA SER A 117 6.06 -20.72 2.15
C SER A 117 7.40 -21.42 1.90
N SER A 118 8.28 -21.41 2.89
CA SER A 118 9.56 -22.15 2.85
C SER A 118 9.38 -23.66 2.64
N LYS A 119 8.18 -24.20 2.94
CA LYS A 119 7.81 -25.61 2.74
C LYS A 119 7.20 -25.88 1.35
N GLY A 120 6.99 -24.84 0.54
CA GLY A 120 6.34 -24.96 -0.77
C GLY A 120 4.80 -25.02 -0.69
N GLU A 121 4.22 -24.66 0.45
CA GLU A 121 2.77 -24.60 0.68
C GLU A 121 2.24 -23.18 0.42
N SER A 122 0.92 -23.02 0.27
CA SER A 122 0.28 -21.70 0.23
C SER A 122 0.63 -20.87 1.47
N LEU A 123 0.77 -19.55 1.28
CA LEU A 123 1.02 -18.63 2.39
C LEU A 123 -0.19 -18.61 3.33
N SER A 124 0.03 -18.87 4.61
CA SER A 124 -0.98 -18.73 5.66
C SER A 124 -0.99 -17.28 6.14
N ILE A 125 -1.81 -16.46 5.50
CA ILE A 125 -1.94 -15.03 5.79
C ILE A 125 -3.10 -14.83 6.77
N PRO A 126 -2.90 -14.12 7.89
CA PRO A 126 -3.98 -13.80 8.82
C PRO A 126 -5.04 -12.89 8.17
N PRO A 127 -6.27 -12.84 8.70
CA PRO A 127 -7.35 -12.00 8.17
C PRO A 127 -7.14 -10.51 8.52
N ARG A 128 -6.01 -9.93 8.10
CA ARG A 128 -5.66 -8.52 8.23
C ARG A 128 -4.70 -8.11 7.11
N ASP A 129 -4.56 -6.80 6.91
CA ASP A 129 -3.66 -6.27 5.90
C ASP A 129 -2.20 -6.36 6.36
N LEU A 130 -1.36 -6.88 5.47
CA LEU A 130 0.10 -6.94 5.61
C LEU A 130 0.77 -6.17 4.47
N ILE A 131 2.02 -5.79 4.66
CA ILE A 131 2.86 -5.25 3.59
C ILE A 131 3.82 -6.32 3.14
N TYR A 132 3.83 -6.59 1.84
CA TYR A 132 4.94 -7.30 1.23
C TYR A 132 6.15 -6.36 1.14
N GLU A 133 7.23 -6.73 1.81
CA GLU A 133 8.53 -6.09 1.73
C GLU A 133 9.49 -6.96 0.90
N PRO A 134 9.91 -6.49 -0.29
CA PRO A 134 10.81 -7.26 -1.14
C PRO A 134 12.23 -7.30 -0.59
N ILE A 135 12.92 -8.42 -0.79
CA ILE A 135 14.39 -8.41 -0.65
C ILE A 135 15.01 -7.76 -1.89
N GLN A 136 16.17 -7.13 -1.71
CA GLN A 136 16.94 -6.61 -2.84
C GLN A 136 17.36 -7.76 -3.77
N GLN A 137 16.99 -7.64 -5.05
CA GLN A 137 17.31 -8.60 -6.09
C GLN A 137 18.15 -7.90 -7.17
N GLN A 138 19.18 -8.59 -7.67
CA GLN A 138 20.17 -7.96 -8.55
C GLN A 138 19.65 -7.62 -9.95
N SER A 139 18.78 -8.48 -10.51
CA SER A 139 18.37 -8.40 -11.93
C SER A 139 16.88 -8.19 -12.13
N CYS A 140 16.10 -8.22 -11.05
CA CYS A 140 14.67 -7.96 -11.07
C CYS A 140 14.34 -6.96 -9.97
N THR A 141 13.34 -6.14 -10.23
CA THR A 141 12.72 -5.25 -9.26
C THR A 141 11.34 -5.78 -8.91
N THR A 142 10.99 -5.67 -7.65
CA THR A 142 9.66 -5.93 -7.11
C THR A 142 9.37 -4.81 -6.12
N PHE A 143 8.10 -4.47 -5.96
CA PHE A 143 7.67 -3.29 -5.22
C PHE A 143 7.00 -3.71 -3.91
N ALA A 144 7.22 -2.93 -2.86
CA ALA A 144 6.44 -3.08 -1.65
C ALA A 144 4.97 -2.77 -1.95
N HIS A 145 4.05 -3.61 -1.46
CA HIS A 145 2.61 -3.42 -1.69
C HIS A 145 1.78 -4.05 -0.58
N LEU A 146 0.55 -3.56 -0.44
CA LEU A 146 -0.43 -4.10 0.50
C LEU A 146 -0.92 -5.47 0.03
N VAL A 147 -1.07 -6.39 0.98
CA VAL A 147 -1.60 -7.73 0.77
C VAL A 147 -2.73 -7.94 1.77
N SER A 148 -3.94 -8.14 1.24
CA SER A 148 -5.14 -8.42 2.03
C SER A 148 -5.68 -9.81 1.66
N GLY A 149 -5.87 -10.68 2.66
CA GLY A 149 -6.40 -12.02 2.45
C GLY A 149 -5.39 -12.99 1.84
N GLU A 150 -5.34 -13.13 0.51
CA GLU A 150 -4.51 -14.13 -0.18
C GLU A 150 -3.40 -13.51 -1.05
N CYS A 151 -2.22 -14.14 -1.06
CA CYS A 151 -1.13 -13.80 -1.98
C CYS A 151 -0.62 -15.06 -2.68
N LYS A 152 -0.99 -15.23 -3.96
CA LYS A 152 -0.59 -16.38 -4.80
C LYS A 152 0.57 -16.05 -5.73
N THR A 153 0.72 -14.78 -6.08
CA THR A 153 1.73 -14.32 -7.04
C THR A 153 2.25 -12.94 -6.66
N ILE A 154 3.50 -12.68 -7.03
CA ILE A 154 4.12 -11.36 -6.92
C ILE A 154 4.54 -10.90 -8.30
N MET A 155 4.25 -9.65 -8.64
CA MET A 155 4.71 -9.05 -9.89
C MET A 155 6.18 -8.66 -9.77
N MET A 156 6.98 -9.14 -10.72
CA MET A 156 8.40 -8.84 -10.83
C MET A 156 8.71 -8.21 -12.18
N THR A 157 9.59 -7.22 -12.19
CA THR A 157 10.02 -6.49 -13.38
C THR A 157 11.48 -6.79 -13.67
N ASN A 158 11.78 -7.28 -14.87
CA ASN A 158 13.13 -7.43 -15.38
C ASN A 158 13.45 -6.27 -16.33
N SER A 159 14.25 -5.32 -15.86
CA SER A 159 14.74 -4.18 -16.66
C SER A 159 16.08 -4.46 -17.35
N SER A 160 16.61 -5.68 -17.22
CA SER A 160 17.87 -6.06 -17.88
C SER A 160 17.62 -6.47 -19.34
N GLY A 161 18.69 -6.46 -20.14
CA GLY A 161 18.69 -6.93 -21.54
C GLY A 161 18.74 -8.46 -21.71
N LYS A 162 18.61 -9.23 -20.62
CA LYS A 162 18.71 -10.69 -20.64
C LYS A 162 17.55 -11.31 -19.86
N ASN A 163 17.21 -12.56 -20.18
CA ASN A 163 16.23 -13.30 -19.40
C ASN A 163 16.78 -13.58 -18.00
N VAL A 164 15.94 -13.43 -16.98
CA VAL A 164 16.28 -13.74 -15.58
C VAL A 164 15.56 -15.01 -15.18
N THR A 165 16.28 -15.96 -14.61
CA THR A 165 15.68 -17.18 -14.06
C THR A 165 15.51 -17.03 -12.55
N ILE A 166 14.28 -17.18 -12.08
CA ILE A 166 13.96 -17.32 -10.66
C ILE A 166 13.91 -18.81 -10.34
N SER A 167 14.79 -19.27 -9.46
CA SER A 167 14.82 -20.67 -9.04
C SER A 167 13.64 -20.99 -8.14
N ARG A 168 13.24 -22.26 -8.03
CA ARG A 168 12.26 -22.70 -7.02
C ARG A 168 12.82 -22.49 -5.61
N CYS A 169 11.96 -22.12 -4.65
CA CYS A 169 12.33 -21.81 -3.26
C CYS A 169 13.36 -20.67 -3.14
N GLN A 170 13.43 -19.79 -4.13
CA GLN A 170 14.22 -18.58 -4.05
C GLN A 170 13.51 -17.60 -3.11
N PRO A 171 14.20 -17.03 -2.10
CA PRO A 171 13.63 -15.99 -1.24
C PRO A 171 13.24 -14.76 -2.09
N LEU A 172 12.06 -14.22 -1.83
CA LEU A 172 11.54 -13.04 -2.54
C LEU A 172 11.30 -11.85 -1.60
N GLY A 173 11.00 -12.08 -0.33
CA GLY A 173 10.63 -11.01 0.59
C GLY A 173 9.96 -11.54 1.86
N ASN A 174 9.31 -10.64 2.58
CA ASN A 174 8.48 -10.98 3.74
C ASN A 174 7.15 -10.25 3.66
N LEU A 175 6.06 -10.87 4.12
CA LEU A 175 4.86 -10.14 4.54
C LEU A 175 5.06 -9.74 6.00
N ILE A 176 4.92 -8.46 6.30
CA ILE A 176 5.10 -7.90 7.64
C ILE A 176 3.89 -7.04 8.03
N ASP A 177 3.65 -6.90 9.32
CA ASP A 177 2.67 -5.92 9.80
C ASP A 177 3.11 -4.50 9.46
N PHE A 178 2.14 -3.65 9.12
CA PHE A 178 2.37 -2.21 9.01
C PHE A 178 2.53 -1.60 10.41
N ASP A 179 3.73 -1.12 10.75
CA ASP A 179 3.95 -0.44 12.02
C ASP A 179 3.50 1.03 11.96
N ALA A 180 2.23 1.24 12.34
CA ALA A 180 1.61 2.57 12.39
C ALA A 180 2.08 3.45 13.58
N GLN A 181 2.99 2.97 14.46
CA GLN A 181 3.42 3.72 15.65
C GLN A 181 4.21 5.02 15.36
N VAL A 182 4.47 5.34 14.10
CA VAL A 182 5.15 6.59 13.68
C VAL A 182 4.16 7.72 13.33
N MET A 183 2.85 7.52 13.53
CA MET A 183 1.84 8.53 13.23
C MET A 183 1.64 9.45 14.45
N THR A 184 2.32 10.60 14.43
CA THR A 184 2.09 11.67 15.43
C THR A 184 0.84 12.44 15.02
N VAL A 185 -0.12 12.60 15.94
CA VAL A 185 -1.26 13.51 15.77
C VAL A 185 -0.71 14.93 15.71
N MET A 186 -0.93 15.63 14.59
CA MET A 186 -0.52 17.03 14.44
C MET A 186 -1.74 17.94 14.56
N GLU A 187 -1.64 18.97 15.39
CA GLU A 187 -2.60 20.07 15.40
C GLU A 187 -2.41 20.92 14.13
N GLU A 188 -3.50 21.14 13.40
CA GLU A 188 -3.49 21.89 12.15
C GLU A 188 -3.44 23.40 12.45
N ILE A 189 -2.32 24.04 12.11
CA ILE A 189 -2.24 25.50 12.02
C ILE A 189 -2.12 25.87 10.54
N GLU A 190 -3.21 26.47 10.04
CA GLU A 190 -3.45 27.17 8.77
C GLU A 190 -2.56 26.75 7.58
N VAL A 191 -3.10 25.93 6.67
CA VAL A 191 -2.60 25.83 5.29
C VAL A 191 -3.77 25.92 4.31
N SER A 192 -3.59 26.76 3.30
CA SER A 192 -4.56 27.14 2.28
C SER A 192 -4.99 25.96 1.40
N HIS A 193 -6.30 25.78 1.23
CA HIS A 193 -6.87 24.91 0.20
C HIS A 193 -6.78 25.60 -1.16
N LEU A 194 -6.25 24.91 -2.17
CA LEU A 194 -6.57 25.23 -3.56
C LEU A 194 -7.93 24.61 -3.87
N THR A 195 -8.94 25.47 -4.00
CA THR A 195 -10.28 25.18 -4.52
C THR A 195 -10.24 24.62 -5.94
#